data_AF-A0A2J6X6P9-F1
#
_entry.id   AF-A0A2J6X6P9-F1
#
_cell.length_a   1.000
_cell.length_b   1.000
_cell.length_c   1.000
_cell.angle_alpha   90.00
_cell.angle_beta   90.00
_cell.angle_gamma   90.00
#
_symmetry.space_group_name_H-M   'P 1'
#
loop_
_entity.id
_entity.type
_entity.pdbx_description
1 polymer ?
#
loop_
_entity_poly.entity_id
_entity_poly.type
_entity_poly.pdbx_seq_one_letter_code
_entity_poly.pdbx_strand_id
1 'polypeptide(L)'
;MPKYEKVAKEIIFEELNSVKEKGFTHDEFVNAKNYLLGSMILGLESTSSRMQKNGVSGLMQGYIRSVEAIIKEIEGIEKDEFDSYLKNLLDGTYGTVRVGKIDG
;
A
#
# COMPACT_ATOMS: atom_id res chain seq x y z
N MET A 1 15.24 -9.39 -20.73
CA MET A 1 14.78 -8.57 -19.59
C MET A 1 15.17 -7.08 -19.66
N PRO A 2 16.30 -6.63 -20.26
CA PRO A 2 16.59 -5.18 -20.36
C PRO A 2 15.60 -4.39 -21.23
N LYS A 3 14.98 -5.05 -22.22
CA LYS A 3 14.18 -4.41 -23.27
C LYS A 3 12.95 -3.64 -22.77
N TYR A 4 12.40 -3.99 -21.60
CA TYR A 4 11.15 -3.40 -21.09
C TYR A 4 11.34 -2.52 -19.87
N GLU A 5 12.56 -2.38 -19.35
CA GLU A 5 12.81 -1.62 -18.12
C GLU A 5 12.43 -0.14 -18.30
N LYS A 6 12.89 0.47 -19.39
CA LYS A 6 12.55 1.86 -19.72
C LYS A 6 11.06 2.08 -19.88
N VAL A 7 10.38 1.18 -20.61
CA VAL A 7 8.93 1.25 -20.85
C VAL A 7 8.15 1.06 -19.54
N ALA A 8 8.54 0.10 -18.70
CA ALA A 8 7.91 -0.12 -17.41
C ALA A 8 8.07 1.10 -16.50
N LYS A 9 9.28 1.70 -16.49
CA LYS A 9 9.54 2.93 -15.74
C LYS A 9 8.64 4.06 -16.22
N GLU A 10 8.55 4.30 -17.53
CA GLU A 10 7.69 5.33 -18.12
C GLU A 10 6.23 5.14 -17.71
N ILE A 11 5.68 3.93 -17.86
CA ILE A 11 4.30 3.61 -17.48
C ILE A 11 4.06 3.83 -15.97
N ILE A 12 5.00 3.43 -15.10
CA ILE A 12 4.87 3.63 -13.65
C ILE A 12 4.80 5.12 -13.32
N PHE A 13 5.68 5.94 -13.90
CA PHE A 13 5.67 7.39 -13.63
C PHE A 13 4.46 8.10 -14.25
N GLU A 14 3.99 7.67 -15.42
CA GLU A 14 2.74 8.15 -16.01
C GLU A 14 1.55 7.88 -15.08
N GLU A 15 1.45 6.67 -14.52
CA GLU A 15 0.37 6.31 -13.61
C GLU A 15 0.46 7.10 -12.30
N LEU A 16 1.66 7.25 -11.72
CA LEU A 16 1.87 8.07 -10.52
C LEU A 16 1.45 9.52 -10.74
N ASN A 17 1.75 10.11 -11.91
CA ASN A 17 1.31 11.45 -12.26
C ASN A 17 -0.21 11.53 -12.44
N SER A 18 -0.82 10.53 -13.09
CA SER A 18 -2.28 10.44 -13.24
C SER A 18 -2.99 10.42 -11.88
N VAL A 19 -2.50 9.59 -10.96
CA VAL A 19 -3.01 9.49 -9.58
C VAL A 19 -2.80 10.79 -8.82
N LYS A 20 -1.67 11.47 -9.01
CA LYS A 20 -1.39 12.76 -8.36
C LYS A 20 -2.36 13.86 -8.81
N GLU A 21 -2.69 13.92 -10.10
CA GLU A 21 -3.57 14.95 -10.65
C GLU A 21 -5.05 14.65 -10.42
N LYS A 22 -5.47 13.39 -10.60
CA LYS A 22 -6.88 12.99 -10.63
C LYS A 22 -7.35 12.30 -9.35
N GLY A 23 -6.43 11.82 -8.53
CA GLY A 23 -6.73 10.95 -7.41
C GLY A 23 -7.32 9.61 -7.86
N PHE A 24 -7.92 8.90 -6.91
CA PHE A 24 -8.69 7.69 -7.17
C PHE A 24 -10.19 8.00 -7.17
N THR A 25 -10.94 7.24 -7.96
CA THR A 25 -12.40 7.23 -7.88
C THR A 25 -12.86 6.69 -6.53
N HIS A 26 -14.13 6.95 -6.19
CA HIS A 26 -14.72 6.39 -4.96
C HIS A 26 -14.73 4.85 -4.98
N ASP A 27 -15.06 4.26 -6.13
CA ASP A 27 -15.13 2.80 -6.28
C ASP A 27 -13.75 2.15 -6.14
N GLU A 28 -12.69 2.74 -6.71
CA GLU A 28 -11.32 2.26 -6.52
C GLU A 28 -10.89 2.32 -5.05
N PHE A 29 -11.21 3.42 -4.36
CA PHE A 29 -10.93 3.57 -2.93
C PHE A 29 -11.62 2.48 -2.10
N VAL A 30 -12.93 2.29 -2.32
CA VAL A 30 -13.72 1.26 -1.62
C VAL A 30 -13.20 -0.15 -1.94
N ASN A 31 -12.90 -0.43 -3.21
CA ASN A 31 -12.37 -1.73 -3.63
C ASN A 31 -11.00 -2.03 -3.02
N ALA A 32 -10.08 -1.07 -2.99
CA ALA A 32 -8.77 -1.22 -2.37
C ALA A 32 -8.89 -1.51 -0.86
N LYS A 33 -9.80 -0.81 -0.18
CA LYS A 33 -10.10 -1.01 1.23
C LYS A 33 -10.68 -2.40 1.51
N ASN A 34 -11.64 -2.84 0.70
CA ASN A 34 -12.21 -4.19 0.79
C ASN A 34 -11.17 -5.29 0.50
N TYR A 35 -10.29 -5.07 -0.47
CA TYR A 35 -9.18 -5.97 -0.77
C TYR A 35 -8.24 -6.13 0.43
N LEU A 36 -7.86 -5.02 1.08
CA LEU A 36 -7.00 -5.03 2.27
C LEU A 36 -7.65 -5.80 3.42
N LEU A 37 -8.94 -5.56 3.68
CA LEU A 37 -9.70 -6.27 4.71
C LEU A 37 -9.82 -7.77 4.40
N GLY A 38 -10.13 -8.13 3.15
CA GLY A 38 -10.23 -9.52 2.72
C GLY A 38 -8.90 -10.27 2.86
N SER A 39 -7.80 -9.68 2.39
CA SER A 39 -6.46 -10.25 2.56
C SER A 39 -6.10 -10.46 4.04
N MET A 40 -6.44 -9.49 4.89
CA MET A 40 -6.20 -9.60 6.33
C MET A 40 -6.98 -10.76 6.94
N ILE A 41 -8.28 -10.87 6.65
CA ILE A 41 -9.16 -11.92 7.22
C ILE A 41 -8.67 -13.31 6.81
N LEU A 42 -8.36 -13.52 5.52
CA LEU A 42 -7.82 -14.79 5.04
C LEU A 42 -6.46 -15.11 5.69
N GLY A 43 -5.63 -14.10 5.91
CA GLY A 43 -4.35 -14.24 6.59
C GLY A 43 -4.44 -14.72 8.05
N LEU A 44 -5.63 -14.68 8.66
CA LEU A 44 -5.88 -15.15 10.02
C LEU A 44 -6.03 -16.68 10.12
N GLU A 45 -6.14 -17.39 9.01
CA GLU A 45 -6.22 -18.86 9.02
C GLU A 45 -4.85 -19.50 9.26
N SER A 46 -3.77 -18.74 9.03
CA SER A 46 -2.40 -19.21 9.21
C SER A 46 -1.82 -18.82 10.58
N THR A 47 -1.44 -19.83 11.37
CA THR A 47 -0.75 -19.62 12.65
C THR A 47 0.58 -18.89 12.49
N SER A 48 1.32 -19.11 11.41
CA SER A 48 2.60 -18.42 11.15
C SER A 48 2.39 -16.95 10.82
N SER A 49 1.37 -16.62 10.01
CA SER A 49 0.97 -15.24 9.71
C SER A 49 0.57 -14.49 10.97
N ARG A 50 -0.25 -15.12 11.84
CA ARG A 50 -0.62 -14.56 13.15
C ARG A 50 0.61 -14.30 14.03
N MET A 51 1.51 -15.27 14.12
CA MET A 51 2.72 -15.15 14.94
C MET A 51 3.63 -14.02 14.45
N GLN A 52 3.85 -13.90 13.14
CA GLN A 52 4.64 -12.81 12.56
C GLN A 52 4.04 -11.44 12.85
N LYS A 53 2.71 -11.28 12.66
CA LYS A 53 2.00 -10.03 12.97
C LYS A 53 2.16 -9.64 14.44
N ASN A 54 1.98 -10.59 15.35
CA ASN A 54 2.11 -10.36 16.79
C ASN A 54 3.56 -9.98 17.17
N GLY A 55 4.55 -10.67 16.61
CA GLY A 55 5.96 -10.37 16.85
C GLY A 55 6.34 -8.96 16.40
N VAL A 56 5.96 -8.57 15.18
CA VAL A 56 6.21 -7.21 14.66
C VAL A 56 5.49 -6.16 15.50
N SER A 57 4.22 -6.37 15.84
CA SER A 57 3.44 -5.43 16.66
C SER A 57 4.05 -5.26 18.06
N GLY A 58 4.40 -6.36 18.73
CA GLY A 58 5.02 -6.32 20.05
C GLY A 58 6.36 -5.59 20.06
N LEU A 59 7.20 -5.78 19.03
CA LEU A 59 8.50 -5.14 18.93
C LEU A 59 8.43 -3.66 18.51
N MET A 60 7.57 -3.33 17.53
CA MET A 60 7.52 -1.97 16.97
C MET A 60 6.61 -1.03 17.76
N GLN A 61 5.54 -1.56 18.40
CA GLN A 61 4.51 -0.77 19.06
C GLN A 61 4.47 -0.99 20.57
N GLY A 62 5.10 -2.06 21.08
CA GLY A 62 5.09 -2.41 22.51
C GLY A 62 3.82 -3.15 22.95
N TYR A 63 2.86 -3.38 22.05
CA TYR A 63 1.63 -4.12 22.33
C TYR A 63 1.11 -4.83 21.08
N ILE A 64 0.23 -5.81 21.30
CA ILE A 64 -0.44 -6.55 20.22
C ILE A 64 -1.85 -5.97 20.05
N ARG A 65 -2.13 -5.38 18.89
CA ARG A 65 -3.47 -4.91 18.52
C ARG A 65 -4.40 -6.08 18.22
N SER A 66 -5.66 -5.98 18.66
CA SER A 66 -6.69 -6.95 18.24
C SER A 66 -7.00 -6.78 16.75
N VAL A 67 -7.44 -7.86 16.12
CA VAL A 67 -7.80 -7.83 14.70
C VAL A 67 -9.02 -6.93 14.49
N GLU A 68 -9.99 -6.99 15.39
CA GLU A 68 -11.22 -6.20 15.35
C GLU A 68 -10.93 -4.69 15.43
N ALA A 69 -9.94 -4.29 16.23
CA ALA A 69 -9.51 -2.90 16.31
C ALA A 69 -8.91 -2.43 14.97
N ILE A 70 -8.04 -3.24 14.36
CA ILE A 70 -7.42 -2.92 13.07
C ILE A 70 -8.47 -2.85 11.95
N ILE A 71 -9.45 -3.76 11.94
CA ILE A 71 -10.55 -3.73 10.98
C ILE A 71 -11.32 -2.41 11.11
N LYS A 72 -11.71 -2.03 12.32
CA LYS A 72 -12.42 -0.76 12.58
C LYS A 72 -11.60 0.47 12.19
N GLU A 73 -10.29 0.46 12.42
CA GLU A 73 -9.40 1.54 11.99
C GLU A 73 -9.42 1.67 10.46
N ILE A 74 -9.28 0.57 9.72
CA ILE A 74 -9.33 0.57 8.26
C ILE A 74 -10.70 1.03 7.76
N GLU A 75 -11.79 0.48 8.33
CA GLU A 75 -13.18 0.86 8.04
C GLU A 75 -13.47 2.33 8.33
N GLY A 76 -12.80 2.93 9.30
CA GLY A 76 -12.93 4.35 9.66
C GLY A 76 -12.24 5.32 8.71
N ILE A 77 -11.32 4.86 7.85
CA ILE A 77 -10.62 5.75 6.90
C ILE A 77 -11.63 6.38 5.93
N GLU A 78 -11.71 7.70 5.95
CA GLU A 78 -12.55 8.49 5.03
C GLU A 78 -11.79 8.83 3.75
N LYS A 79 -12.51 8.98 2.64
CA LYS A 79 -11.90 9.25 1.34
C LYS A 79 -11.18 10.61 1.31
N ASP A 80 -11.74 11.63 1.95
CA ASP A 80 -11.16 12.97 1.95
C ASP A 80 -9.83 13.02 2.74
N GLU A 81 -9.75 12.27 3.85
CA GLU A 81 -8.50 12.08 4.60
C GLU A 81 -7.45 11.37 3.73
N PHE A 82 -7.85 10.30 3.05
CA PHE A 82 -6.99 9.54 2.15
C PHE A 82 -6.47 10.39 0.98
N ASP A 83 -7.35 11.15 0.31
CA ASP A 83 -6.99 12.02 -0.81
C ASP A 83 -6.02 13.14 -0.36
N SER A 84 -6.21 13.65 0.86
CA SER A 84 -5.30 14.65 1.46
C SER A 84 -3.93 14.06 1.77
N TYR A 85 -3.89 12.84 2.32
CA TYR A 85 -2.63 12.11 2.56
C TYR A 85 -1.91 11.78 1.25
N LEU A 86 -2.65 11.34 0.23
CA LEU A 86 -2.11 10.96 -1.07
C LEU A 86 -1.34 12.11 -1.75
N LYS A 87 -1.88 13.34 -1.70
CA LYS A 87 -1.21 14.53 -2.24
C LYS A 87 0.16 14.75 -1.59
N ASN A 88 0.21 14.68 -0.25
CA ASN A 88 1.46 14.84 0.49
C ASN A 88 2.46 13.71 0.19
N LEU A 89 1.98 12.48 0.04
CA LEU A 89 2.82 11.31 -0.26
C LEU A 89 3.48 11.43 -1.64
N LEU A 90 2.73 11.91 -2.65
CA LEU A 90 3.19 12.01 -4.03
C LEU A 90 3.93 13.33 -4.36
N ASP A 91 4.06 14.24 -3.41
CA ASP A 91 4.90 15.45 -3.51
C ASP A 91 6.37 15.19 -3.16
N GLY A 92 6.72 13.98 -2.71
CA GLY A 92 8.09 13.59 -2.36
C GLY A 92 9.00 13.26 -3.55
N THR A 93 10.27 12.99 -3.24
CA THR A 93 11.26 12.49 -4.22
C THR A 93 11.17 10.97 -4.34
N TYR A 94 11.12 10.45 -5.56
CA TYR A 94 11.10 9.01 -5.81
C TYR A 94 12.51 8.40 -5.79
N GLY A 95 12.69 7.34 -5.00
CA GLY A 95 13.87 6.47 -5.08
C GLY A 95 13.68 5.38 -6.12
N THR A 96 14.72 5.04 -6.90
CA THR A 96 14.69 3.89 -7.81
C THR A 96 15.83 2.93 -7.49
N VAL A 97 15.51 1.63 -7.37
CA VAL A 97 16.47 0.55 -7.18
C VAL A 97 16.30 -0.43 -8.34
N ARG A 98 17.40 -0.83 -8.97
CA ARG A 98 17.41 -1.71 -10.15
C ARG A 98 18.45 -2.79 -9.95
N VAL A 99 18.14 -4.01 -10.39
CA VAL A 99 19.05 -5.16 -10.30
C VAL A 99 19.12 -5.86 -11.65
N GLY A 100 20.33 -6.14 -12.14
CA GLY A 100 20.57 -6.83 -13.41
C GLY A 100 21.44 -6.01 -14.37
N LYS A 101 21.36 -6.32 -15.67
CA LYS A 101 22.08 -5.56 -16.71
C LYS A 101 21.36 -4.23 -16.94
N ILE A 102 21.91 -3.18 -16.34
CA ILE A 102 21.42 -1.80 -16.44
C ILE A 102 22.38 -1.06 -17.35
N ASP A 103 21.93 -0.73 -18.55
CA ASP A 103 22.62 0.25 -19.39
C ASP A 103 22.31 1.64 -18.80
N GLY A 104 23.34 2.46 -18.59
CA GLY A 104 23.26 3.72 -17.82
C GLY A 104 22.23 4.72 -18.31
#